data_AF-A0AAV0TJN2-F1
#
_entry.id   AF-A0AAV0TJN2-F1
#
_cell.length_a   1.000
_cell.length_b   1.000
_cell.length_c   1.000
_cell.angle_alpha   90.00
_cell.angle_beta   90.00
_cell.angle_gamma   90.00
#
_symmetry.space_group_name_H-M   'P 1'
#
loop_
_entity.id
_entity.type
_entity.pdbx_description
1 polymer ?
#
loop_
_entity_poly.entity_id
_entity_poly.type
_entity_poly.pdbx_seq_one_letter_code
_entity_poly.pdbx_strand_id
1 'polypeptide(L)'
;MKENENKPFVPGTERALDASNRGYRLLRQMGWRSGFGLGKHEQGIVEPINMKENLVHLGLGKAEEYDKVTHLATSVRRKLDAEVQETVEQIANREAKGAKEEQLKEEVKNMQAAFYCSDCRKQYKSVTEMENHLSSYDHHHTKRLKELQHQKRRVKSEEEQSVKREKEHEMECLMLQRRIAAQKQVLHQPTSKIDSIAAMKKDSDDELIVSKVGFGMKMGTKKPAKKRLVGCNATLAFSNPFAQ
;
A
#
# COMPACT_ATOMS: atom_id res chain seq x y z
N MET A 1 16.17 -71.22 3.60
CA MET A 1 17.10 -70.11 3.26
C MET A 1 16.74 -69.56 1.88
N LYS A 2 15.86 -68.54 1.81
CA LYS A 2 15.56 -67.82 0.57
C LYS A 2 15.50 -66.32 0.90
N GLU A 3 16.64 -65.75 1.22
CA GLU A 3 16.82 -64.31 1.41
C GLU A 3 17.24 -63.68 0.07
N ASN A 4 16.34 -63.57 -0.91
CA ASN A 4 16.68 -62.89 -2.18
C ASN A 4 15.45 -62.31 -2.92
N GLU A 5 14.37 -61.95 -2.22
CA GLU A 5 13.18 -61.39 -2.90
C GLU A 5 12.98 -59.88 -2.70
N ASN A 6 13.85 -59.20 -1.93
CA ASN A 6 13.77 -57.74 -1.73
C ASN A 6 15.14 -57.07 -1.99
N LYS A 7 15.68 -57.23 -3.19
CA LYS A 7 16.80 -56.39 -3.66
C LYS A 7 16.27 -55.37 -4.67
N PRO A 8 16.60 -54.08 -4.53
CA PRO A 8 16.17 -53.06 -5.48
C PRO A 8 16.60 -53.45 -6.90
N PHE A 9 15.76 -53.14 -7.89
CA PHE A 9 16.09 -53.36 -9.29
C PHE A 9 17.31 -52.50 -9.65
N VAL A 10 18.44 -53.17 -9.91
CA VAL A 10 19.66 -52.53 -10.39
C VAL A 10 19.70 -52.71 -11.91
N PRO A 11 19.80 -51.63 -12.71
CA PRO A 11 19.87 -51.73 -14.15
C PRO A 11 21.08 -52.59 -14.58
N GLY A 12 20.92 -53.34 -15.67
CA GLY A 12 21.92 -54.32 -16.12
C GLY A 12 23.30 -53.73 -16.46
N THR A 13 23.40 -52.41 -16.64
CA THR A 13 24.65 -51.67 -16.84
C THR A 13 25.50 -51.54 -15.59
N GLU A 14 24.90 -51.63 -14.40
CA GLU A 14 25.58 -51.47 -13.10
C GLU A 14 25.89 -52.82 -12.43
N ARG A 15 25.37 -53.93 -12.98
CA ARG A 15 25.59 -55.27 -12.44
C ARG A 15 26.80 -55.93 -13.11
N ALA A 16 27.77 -56.36 -12.31
CA ALA A 16 28.87 -57.21 -12.77
C ALA A 16 28.34 -58.48 -13.47
N LEU A 17 28.94 -58.84 -14.61
CA LEU A 17 28.56 -60.03 -15.35
C LEU A 17 28.74 -61.28 -14.48
N ASP A 18 27.69 -62.09 -14.38
CA ASP A 18 27.73 -63.36 -13.65
C ASP A 18 28.57 -64.41 -14.41
N ALA A 19 29.06 -65.42 -13.67
CA ALA A 19 29.86 -66.52 -14.21
C ALA A 19 29.14 -67.40 -15.24
N SER A 20 27.81 -67.34 -15.27
CA SER A 20 26.97 -67.97 -16.30
C SER A 20 27.14 -67.35 -17.69
N ASN A 21 27.59 -66.09 -17.78
CA ASN A 21 27.73 -65.37 -19.05
C ASN A 21 28.91 -65.92 -19.89
N ARG A 22 28.66 -66.13 -21.20
CA ARG A 22 29.69 -66.64 -22.14
C ARG A 22 30.91 -65.71 -22.24
N GLY A 23 30.68 -64.40 -22.27
CA GLY A 23 31.74 -63.39 -22.33
C GLY A 23 32.61 -63.40 -21.08
N TYR A 24 32.02 -63.52 -19.89
CA TYR A 24 32.75 -63.65 -18.64
C TYR A 24 33.67 -64.88 -18.63
N ARG A 25 33.19 -66.02 -19.12
CA ARG A 25 33.98 -67.25 -19.21
C ARG A 25 35.15 -67.12 -20.19
N LEU A 26 34.92 -66.49 -21.35
CA LEU A 26 35.96 -66.25 -22.34
C LEU A 26 37.05 -65.31 -21.83
N LEU A 27 36.66 -64.20 -21.17
CA LEU A 27 37.62 -63.26 -20.58
C LEU A 27 38.50 -63.94 -19.53
N ARG A 28 37.91 -64.77 -18.66
CA ARG A 28 38.68 -65.56 -17.69
C ARG A 28 39.67 -66.53 -18.35
N GLN A 29 39.29 -67.16 -19.46
CA GLN A 29 40.19 -68.04 -20.22
C GLN A 29 41.37 -67.29 -20.84
N MET A 30 41.18 -66.03 -21.21
CA MET A 30 42.23 -65.16 -21.73
C MET A 30 43.10 -64.52 -20.64
N GLY A 31 42.93 -64.94 -19.37
CA GLY A 31 43.73 -64.47 -18.24
C GLY A 31 43.19 -63.23 -17.53
N TRP A 32 42.01 -62.73 -17.90
CA TRP A 32 41.37 -61.62 -17.17
C TRP A 32 40.81 -62.09 -15.81
N ARG A 33 40.96 -61.26 -14.79
CA ARG A 33 40.54 -61.53 -13.41
C ARG A 33 39.39 -60.60 -13.03
N SER A 34 38.31 -61.16 -12.49
CA SER A 34 37.15 -60.38 -12.04
C SER A 34 37.56 -59.36 -10.97
N GLY A 35 37.12 -58.11 -11.15
CA GLY A 35 37.46 -56.99 -10.28
C GLY A 35 38.71 -56.21 -10.68
N PHE A 36 39.44 -56.64 -11.72
CA PHE A 36 40.64 -55.95 -12.22
C PHE A 36 40.42 -55.35 -13.61
N GLY A 37 41.10 -54.23 -13.85
CA GLY A 37 41.11 -53.54 -15.13
C GLY A 37 41.83 -54.35 -16.21
N LEU A 38 41.54 -54.06 -17.47
CA LEU A 38 42.27 -54.65 -18.60
C LEU A 38 43.63 -53.97 -18.81
N GLY A 39 44.61 -54.68 -19.36
CA GLY A 39 45.93 -54.14 -19.72
C GLY A 39 47.09 -54.85 -19.01
N LYS A 40 48.32 -54.58 -19.48
CA LYS A 40 49.55 -55.24 -18.99
C LYS A 40 49.76 -55.13 -17.48
N HIS A 41 49.34 -54.02 -16.89
CA HIS A 41 49.43 -53.72 -15.47
C HIS A 41 48.05 -53.55 -14.83
N GLU A 42 47.01 -54.15 -15.43
CA GLU A 42 45.61 -54.03 -14.98
C GLU A 42 45.12 -52.56 -14.90
N GLN A 43 45.69 -51.67 -15.71
CA GLN A 43 45.49 -50.21 -15.64
C GLN A 43 44.17 -49.70 -16.26
N GLY A 44 43.38 -50.58 -16.86
CA GLY A 44 42.12 -50.24 -17.50
C GLY A 44 41.02 -49.90 -16.50
N ILE A 45 39.99 -49.23 -16.98
CA ILE A 45 38.83 -48.87 -16.17
C ILE A 45 38.06 -50.15 -15.80
N VAL A 46 37.75 -50.32 -14.51
CA VAL A 46 37.04 -51.50 -13.97
C VAL A 46 35.53 -51.39 -14.18
N GLU A 47 34.96 -50.21 -13.95
CA GLU A 47 33.53 -49.94 -14.10
C GLU A 47 33.23 -49.29 -15.45
N PRO A 48 32.13 -49.66 -16.13
CA PRO A 48 31.72 -48.99 -17.36
C PRO A 48 31.56 -47.47 -17.17
N ILE A 49 31.98 -46.68 -18.16
CA ILE A 49 31.78 -45.24 -18.13
C ILE A 49 30.28 -44.95 -18.34
N ASN A 50 29.67 -44.31 -17.35
CA ASN A 50 28.28 -43.84 -17.45
C ASN A 50 28.22 -42.58 -18.32
N MET A 51 27.61 -42.71 -19.49
CA MET A 51 27.32 -41.56 -20.35
C MET A 51 26.07 -40.85 -19.84
N LYS A 52 26.15 -39.52 -19.67
CA LYS A 52 24.95 -38.71 -19.41
C LYS A 52 24.09 -38.68 -20.67
N GLU A 53 22.79 -38.90 -20.52
CA GLU A 53 21.85 -38.78 -21.63
C GLU A 53 21.75 -37.32 -22.08
N ASN A 54 22.09 -37.07 -23.34
CA ASN A 54 21.95 -35.74 -23.92
C ASN A 54 20.53 -35.57 -24.44
N LEU A 55 19.72 -34.80 -23.73
CA LEU A 55 18.46 -34.30 -24.28
C LEU A 55 18.80 -33.28 -25.36
N VAL A 56 18.76 -33.71 -26.63
CA VAL A 56 19.20 -32.98 -27.84
C VAL A 56 18.66 -31.54 -27.94
N HIS A 57 17.52 -31.24 -27.31
CA HIS A 57 16.87 -29.93 -27.34
C HIS A 57 17.25 -29.00 -26.19
N LEU A 58 18.05 -29.47 -25.22
CA LEU A 58 18.44 -28.67 -24.07
C LEU A 58 19.88 -28.18 -24.21
N GLY A 59 20.08 -26.90 -23.89
CA GLY A 59 21.42 -26.34 -23.77
C GLY A 59 22.24 -27.06 -22.69
N LEU A 60 23.56 -27.11 -22.88
CA LEU A 60 24.49 -27.67 -21.90
C LEU A 60 24.26 -27.02 -20.52
N GLY A 61 24.14 -27.83 -19.47
CA GLY A 61 23.91 -27.37 -18.09
C GLY A 61 22.45 -27.09 -17.72
N LYS A 62 21.54 -26.96 -18.68
CA LYS A 62 20.12 -26.65 -18.40
C LYS A 62 19.38 -27.80 -17.71
N ALA A 63 19.72 -29.05 -18.04
CA ALA A 63 19.15 -30.23 -17.39
C ALA A 63 19.47 -30.24 -15.88
N GLU A 64 20.73 -29.97 -15.53
CA GLU A 64 21.18 -29.92 -14.13
C GLU A 64 20.51 -28.77 -13.35
N GLU A 65 20.22 -27.65 -14.01
CA GLU A 65 19.43 -26.56 -13.40
C GLU A 65 17.99 -27.01 -13.13
N TYR A 66 17.34 -27.67 -14.09
CA TYR A 66 15.98 -28.19 -13.90
C TYR A 66 15.91 -29.24 -12.80
N ASP A 67 16.90 -30.13 -12.71
CA ASP A 67 16.96 -31.13 -11.64
C ASP A 67 17.08 -30.46 -10.28
N LYS A 68 17.93 -29.44 -10.15
CA LYS A 68 18.06 -28.65 -8.91
C LYS A 68 16.76 -27.96 -8.55
N VAL A 69 16.12 -27.29 -9.51
CA VAL A 69 14.83 -26.60 -9.29
C VAL A 69 13.74 -27.60 -8.88
N THR A 70 13.68 -28.73 -9.58
CA THR A 70 12.71 -29.81 -9.30
C THR A 70 12.96 -30.38 -7.92
N HIS A 71 14.21 -30.72 -7.59
CA HIS A 71 14.59 -31.24 -6.28
C HIS A 71 14.28 -30.25 -5.16
N LEU A 72 14.59 -28.96 -5.35
CA LEU A 72 14.23 -27.93 -4.36
C LEU A 72 12.71 -27.83 -4.17
N ALA A 73 11.94 -27.89 -5.26
CA ALA A 73 10.49 -27.85 -5.22
C ALA A 73 9.85 -29.11 -4.59
N THR A 74 10.46 -30.28 -4.75
CA THR A 74 9.95 -31.57 -4.25
C THR A 74 10.55 -32.00 -2.91
N SER A 75 11.66 -31.38 -2.49
CA SER A 75 12.38 -31.74 -1.25
C SER A 75 11.52 -31.68 0.01
N VAL A 76 10.47 -30.86 0.00
CA VAL A 76 9.57 -30.69 1.14
C VAL A 76 8.13 -30.83 0.69
N ARG A 77 7.36 -31.69 1.39
CA ARG A 77 5.91 -31.76 1.22
C ARG A 77 5.32 -30.39 1.55
N ARG A 78 4.43 -29.88 0.69
CA ARG A 78 3.61 -28.69 1.03
C ARG A 78 2.89 -28.95 2.35
N LYS A 79 3.24 -28.20 3.38
CA LYS A 79 2.61 -28.31 4.70
C LYS A 79 1.17 -27.83 4.61
N LEU A 80 0.28 -28.48 5.35
CA LEU A 80 -1.11 -28.06 5.51
C LEU A 80 -1.16 -26.78 6.38
N ASP A 81 -2.16 -25.92 6.17
CA ASP A 81 -2.29 -24.63 6.86
C ASP A 81 -2.29 -24.74 8.40
N ALA A 82 -2.69 -25.90 8.95
CA ALA A 82 -2.66 -26.17 10.39
C ALA A 82 -1.24 -26.34 10.98
N GLU A 83 -0.26 -26.77 10.17
CA GLU A 83 1.15 -26.91 10.57
C GLU A 83 1.96 -25.63 10.29
N VAL A 84 1.41 -24.72 9.48
CA VAL A 84 2.00 -23.42 9.10
C VAL A 84 1.53 -22.33 10.07
N GLN A 85 1.33 -22.64 11.36
CA GLN A 85 1.17 -21.58 12.37
C GLN A 85 2.40 -20.69 12.31
N GLU A 86 2.24 -19.50 11.73
CA GLU A 86 3.33 -18.58 11.46
C GLU A 86 4.02 -18.27 12.79
N THR A 87 5.29 -18.63 12.88
CA THR A 87 6.11 -18.24 14.02
C THR A 87 6.05 -16.71 14.16
N VAL A 88 6.13 -16.19 15.39
CA VAL A 88 6.06 -14.74 15.65
C VAL A 88 7.08 -13.97 14.78
N GLU A 89 8.22 -14.59 14.50
CA GLU A 89 9.26 -14.07 13.61
C GLU A 89 8.85 -13.99 12.13
N GLN A 90 8.06 -14.93 11.62
CA GLN A 90 7.55 -14.90 10.25
C GLN A 90 6.49 -13.81 10.06
N ILE A 91 5.65 -13.60 11.07
CA ILE A 91 4.67 -12.50 11.10
C ILE A 91 5.42 -11.16 11.13
N ALA A 92 6.39 -11.01 12.04
CA ALA A 92 7.22 -9.81 12.13
C ALA A 92 7.98 -9.52 10.83
N ASN A 93 8.50 -10.55 10.15
CA ASN A 93 9.16 -10.39 8.85
C ASN A 93 8.19 -10.01 7.73
N ARG A 94 6.96 -10.52 7.73
CA ARG A 94 5.92 -10.11 6.78
C ARG A 94 5.52 -8.66 7.02
N GLU A 95 5.28 -8.28 8.27
CA GLU A 95 4.96 -6.91 8.66
C GLU A 95 6.10 -5.95 8.33
N ALA A 96 7.36 -6.32 8.61
CA ALA A 96 8.52 -5.51 8.26
C ALA A 96 8.71 -5.37 6.74
N LYS A 97 8.41 -6.40 5.96
CA LYS A 97 8.40 -6.30 4.48
C LYS A 97 7.27 -5.40 4.00
N GLY A 98 6.05 -5.58 4.52
CA GLY A 98 4.90 -4.73 4.21
C GLY A 98 5.18 -3.25 4.53
N ALA A 99 5.73 -2.98 5.72
CA ALA A 99 6.10 -1.62 6.13
C ALA A 99 7.16 -1.00 5.20
N LYS A 100 8.17 -1.77 4.77
CA LYS A 100 9.18 -1.29 3.80
C LYS A 100 8.58 -1.01 2.42
N GLU A 101 7.69 -1.87 1.95
CA GLU A 101 7.00 -1.69 0.66
C GLU A 101 6.06 -0.47 0.70
N GLU A 102 5.38 -0.24 1.82
CA GLU A 102 4.56 0.95 2.04
C GLU A 102 5.40 2.23 2.06
N GLN A 103 6.53 2.24 2.77
CA GLN A 103 7.48 3.35 2.78
C GLN A 103 7.99 3.67 1.37
N LEU A 104 8.45 2.65 0.63
CA LEU A 104 8.93 2.82 -0.74
C LEU A 104 7.82 3.37 -1.65
N LYS A 105 6.58 2.89 -1.48
CA LYS A 105 5.43 3.38 -2.24
C LYS A 105 5.09 4.84 -1.91
N GLU A 106 5.22 5.25 -0.66
CA GLU A 106 5.05 6.65 -0.25
C GLU A 106 6.15 7.55 -0.80
N GLU A 107 7.41 7.10 -0.75
CA GLU A 107 8.54 7.80 -1.36
C GLU A 107 8.34 7.98 -2.87
N VAL A 108 7.95 6.92 -3.58
CA VAL A 108 7.67 6.98 -5.02
C VAL A 108 6.51 7.95 -5.30
N LYS A 109 5.45 7.95 -4.49
CA LYS A 109 4.35 8.92 -4.62
C LYS A 109 4.83 10.36 -4.38
N ASN A 110 5.67 10.59 -3.37
CA ASN A 110 6.22 11.90 -3.08
C ASN A 110 7.11 12.40 -4.23
N MET A 111 7.94 11.51 -4.80
CA MET A 111 8.71 11.82 -6.02
C MET A 111 7.80 12.12 -7.21
N GLN A 112 6.73 11.33 -7.39
CA GLN A 112 5.75 11.54 -8.45
C GLN A 112 4.95 12.85 -8.28
N ALA A 113 4.75 13.34 -7.06
CA ALA A 113 4.03 14.59 -6.82
C ALA A 113 4.66 15.81 -7.53
N ALA A 114 5.98 15.80 -7.76
CA ALA A 114 6.67 16.82 -8.55
C ALA A 114 6.21 16.85 -10.02
N PHE A 115 5.71 15.73 -10.55
CA PHE A 115 5.21 15.60 -11.91
C PHE A 115 3.68 15.81 -11.99
N TYR A 116 3.09 16.57 -11.07
CA TYR A 116 1.68 16.93 -11.11
C TYR A 116 1.48 18.41 -11.52
N CYS A 117 0.60 18.64 -12.50
CA CYS A 117 0.18 19.99 -12.86
C CYS A 117 -1.19 20.31 -12.23
N SER A 118 -1.23 21.29 -11.32
CA SER A 118 -2.45 21.74 -10.63
C SER A 118 -3.44 22.47 -11.55
N ASP A 119 -2.92 23.16 -12.57
CA ASP A 119 -3.74 23.91 -13.52
C ASP A 119 -4.49 23.00 -14.49
N CYS A 120 -3.88 21.91 -14.92
CA CYS A 120 -4.49 20.96 -15.85
C CYS A 120 -5.02 19.69 -15.17
N ARG A 121 -4.72 19.49 -13.88
CA ARG A 121 -5.02 18.28 -13.09
C ARG A 121 -4.51 17.00 -13.76
N LYS A 122 -3.29 17.05 -14.29
CA LYS A 122 -2.64 15.94 -15.02
C LYS A 122 -1.38 15.50 -14.28
N GLN A 123 -1.22 14.18 -14.19
CA GLN A 123 -0.03 13.53 -13.65
C GLN A 123 0.84 13.05 -14.81
N TYR A 124 2.12 13.38 -14.78
CA TYR A 124 3.12 12.98 -15.77
C TYR A 124 4.06 11.92 -15.20
N LYS A 125 4.64 11.09 -16.07
CA LYS A 125 5.51 9.97 -15.68
C LYS A 125 6.98 10.33 -15.70
N SER A 126 7.35 11.28 -16.56
CA SER A 126 8.72 11.73 -16.79
C SER A 126 8.85 13.24 -16.67
N VAL A 127 10.06 13.69 -16.32
CA VAL A 127 10.47 15.11 -16.34
C VAL A 127 10.18 15.73 -17.71
N THR A 128 10.56 15.04 -18.79
CA THR A 128 10.40 15.54 -20.17
C THR A 128 8.93 15.73 -20.57
N GLU A 129 8.04 14.82 -20.15
CA GLU A 129 6.60 14.95 -20.40
C GLU A 129 6.01 16.16 -19.66
N MET A 130 6.45 16.38 -18.42
CA MET A 130 6.05 17.55 -17.64
C MET A 130 6.54 18.85 -18.29
N GLU A 131 7.81 18.93 -18.67
CA GLU A 131 8.38 20.11 -19.33
C GLU A 131 7.67 20.44 -20.64
N ASN A 132 7.41 19.43 -21.47
CA ASN A 132 6.65 19.60 -22.71
C ASN A 132 5.23 20.11 -22.44
N HIS A 133 4.58 19.61 -21.38
CA HIS A 133 3.28 20.12 -20.97
C HIS A 133 3.36 21.58 -20.53
N LEU A 134 4.30 21.93 -19.65
CA LEU A 134 4.48 23.30 -19.17
C LEU A 134 4.78 24.27 -20.30
N SER A 135 5.52 23.83 -21.33
CA SER A 135 5.81 24.60 -22.54
C SER A 135 4.64 24.67 -23.53
N SER A 136 3.59 23.85 -23.39
CA SER A 136 2.50 23.78 -24.36
C SER A 136 1.62 25.05 -24.34
N TYR A 137 1.13 25.44 -25.51
CA TYR A 137 0.25 26.60 -25.68
C TYR A 137 -1.03 26.48 -24.82
N ASP A 138 -1.67 25.31 -24.82
CA ASP A 138 -2.88 25.04 -24.05
C ASP A 138 -2.67 25.20 -22.54
N HIS A 139 -1.51 24.78 -22.02
CA HIS A 139 -1.17 24.97 -20.60
C HIS A 139 -1.09 26.46 -20.25
N HIS A 140 -0.35 27.24 -21.05
CA HIS A 140 -0.20 28.68 -20.86
C HIS A 140 -1.54 29.42 -20.89
N HIS A 141 -2.42 29.06 -21.83
CA HIS A 141 -3.76 29.66 -21.91
C HIS A 141 -4.64 29.30 -20.72
N THR A 142 -4.65 28.03 -20.32
CA THR A 142 -5.41 27.58 -19.15
C THR A 142 -4.93 28.28 -17.87
N LYS A 143 -3.60 28.42 -17.72
CA LYS A 143 -2.99 29.12 -16.59
C LYS A 143 -3.38 30.60 -16.56
N ARG A 144 -3.25 31.31 -17.69
CA ARG A 144 -3.63 32.74 -17.79
C ARG A 144 -5.12 32.97 -17.52
N LEU A 145 -6.00 32.10 -18.04
CA LEU A 145 -7.43 32.20 -17.80
C LEU A 145 -7.79 31.99 -16.32
N LYS A 146 -7.16 31.02 -15.66
CA LYS A 146 -7.33 30.79 -14.22
C LYS A 146 -6.81 31.95 -13.39
N GLU A 147 -5.66 32.52 -13.74
CA GLU A 147 -5.09 33.69 -13.06
C GLU A 147 -6.02 34.91 -13.18
N LEU A 148 -6.55 35.18 -14.37
CA LEU A 148 -7.55 36.23 -14.58
C LEU A 148 -8.82 35.99 -13.75
N GLN A 149 -9.30 34.75 -13.68
CA GLN A 149 -10.46 34.41 -12.85
C GLN A 149 -10.16 34.57 -11.36
N HIS A 150 -8.96 34.23 -10.91
CA HIS A 150 -8.53 34.38 -9.52
C HIS A 150 -8.42 35.85 -9.12
N GLN A 151 -7.80 36.68 -9.97
CA GLN A 151 -7.73 38.13 -9.75
C GLN A 151 -9.12 38.76 -9.67
N LYS A 152 -10.03 38.42 -10.60
CA LYS A 152 -11.43 38.91 -10.55
C LYS A 152 -12.14 38.52 -9.26
N ARG A 153 -11.92 37.31 -8.73
CA ARG A 153 -12.51 36.87 -7.45
C ARG A 153 -11.91 37.61 -6.26
N ARG A 154 -10.59 37.86 -6.25
CA ARG A 154 -9.93 38.64 -5.20
C ARG A 154 -10.47 40.05 -5.14
N VAL A 155 -10.48 40.76 -6.27
CA VAL A 155 -11.01 42.13 -6.36
C VAL A 155 -12.46 42.19 -5.88
N LYS A 156 -13.30 41.24 -6.32
CA LYS A 156 -14.68 41.16 -5.83
C LYS A 156 -14.77 40.96 -4.31
N SER A 157 -13.92 40.11 -3.73
CA SER A 157 -13.92 39.89 -2.28
C SER A 157 -13.40 41.11 -1.50
N GLU A 158 -12.43 41.83 -2.05
CA GLU A 158 -11.88 43.06 -1.45
C GLU A 158 -12.91 44.19 -1.50
N GLU A 159 -13.66 44.31 -2.60
CA GLU A 159 -14.77 45.25 -2.78
C GLU A 159 -15.95 44.92 -1.85
N GLU A 160 -16.32 43.64 -1.70
CA GLU A 160 -17.32 43.22 -0.71
C GLU A 160 -16.87 43.54 0.72
N GLN A 161 -15.58 43.39 1.04
CA GLN A 161 -15.03 43.74 2.34
C GLN A 161 -14.91 45.24 2.57
N SER A 162 -14.62 46.05 1.55
CA SER A 162 -14.57 47.51 1.68
C SER A 162 -15.96 48.07 1.91
N VAL A 163 -16.96 47.63 1.13
CA VAL A 163 -18.37 48.01 1.33
C VAL A 163 -18.87 47.61 2.71
N LYS A 164 -18.45 46.44 3.23
CA LYS A 164 -18.78 46.03 4.59
C LYS A 164 -18.17 46.97 5.64
N ARG A 165 -16.89 47.34 5.49
CA ARG A 165 -16.19 48.27 6.39
C ARG A 165 -16.80 49.67 6.36
N GLU A 166 -17.19 50.16 5.19
CA GLU A 166 -17.86 51.46 5.05
C GLU A 166 -19.22 51.49 5.76
N LYS A 167 -20.03 50.43 5.62
CA LYS A 167 -21.31 50.31 6.33
C LYS A 167 -21.12 50.25 7.85
N GLU A 168 -20.12 49.52 8.33
CA GLU A 168 -19.79 49.47 9.77
C GLU A 168 -19.42 50.87 10.29
N HIS A 169 -18.57 51.60 9.55
CA HIS A 169 -18.16 52.96 9.90
C HIS A 169 -19.34 53.97 9.88
N GLU A 170 -20.21 53.89 8.87
CA GLU A 170 -21.40 54.75 8.77
C GLU A 170 -22.35 54.54 9.96
N MET A 171 -22.57 53.29 10.35
CA MET A 171 -23.39 52.93 11.52
C MET A 171 -22.78 53.44 12.84
N GLU A 172 -21.46 53.37 12.98
CA GLU A 172 -20.74 53.92 14.14
C GLU A 172 -20.87 55.45 14.23
N CYS A 173 -20.70 56.17 13.11
CA CYS A 173 -20.88 57.62 13.05
C CYS A 173 -22.32 58.03 13.43
N LEU A 174 -23.33 57.32 12.93
CA LEU A 174 -24.73 57.57 13.27
C LEU A 174 -25.02 57.36 14.76
N MET A 175 -24.48 56.29 15.35
CA MET A 175 -24.61 56.06 16.80
C MET A 175 -23.96 57.17 17.63
N LEU A 176 -22.78 57.65 17.21
CA LEU A 176 -22.08 58.74 17.88
C LEU A 176 -22.88 60.06 17.79
N GLN A 177 -23.43 60.38 16.62
CA GLN A 177 -24.28 61.56 16.44
C GLN A 177 -25.50 61.54 17.36
N ARG A 178 -26.15 60.37 17.50
CA ARG A 178 -27.29 60.19 18.42
C ARG A 178 -26.89 60.41 19.88
N ARG A 179 -25.71 59.94 20.30
CA ARG A 179 -25.16 60.21 21.65
C ARG A 179 -24.92 61.71 21.89
N ILE A 180 -24.32 62.41 20.93
CA ILE A 180 -24.06 63.86 21.03
C ILE A 180 -25.38 64.63 21.16
N ALA A 181 -26.39 64.30 20.36
CA ALA A 181 -27.71 64.94 20.43
C ALA A 181 -28.39 64.72 21.79
N ALA A 182 -28.33 63.52 22.35
CA ALA A 182 -28.85 63.24 23.69
C ALA A 182 -28.14 64.07 24.77
N GLN A 183 -26.82 64.19 24.69
CA GLN A 183 -26.03 64.99 25.65
C GLN A 183 -26.37 66.49 25.57
N LYS A 184 -26.65 67.00 24.37
CA LYS A 184 -27.06 68.40 24.14
C LYS A 184 -28.44 68.72 24.72
N GLN A 185 -29.33 67.72 24.82
CA GLN A 185 -30.64 67.86 25.47
C GLN A 185 -30.52 67.90 27.01
N VAL A 186 -29.53 67.23 27.58
CA VAL A 186 -29.24 67.31 29.03
C VAL A 186 -28.68 68.68 29.42
N LEU A 187 -27.99 69.39 28.51
CA LEU A 187 -27.50 70.76 28.72
C LEU A 187 -28.56 71.87 28.58
N HIS A 188 -29.80 71.55 28.17
CA HIS A 188 -30.92 72.49 28.03
C HIS A 188 -32.01 72.30 29.11
N GLN A 189 -31.65 71.96 30.35
CA GLN A 189 -32.53 72.18 31.50
C GLN A 189 -32.19 73.51 32.18
N PRO A 190 -33.11 74.51 32.19
CA PRO A 190 -32.95 75.70 33.01
C PRO A 190 -33.22 75.35 34.48
N THR A 191 -32.36 75.87 35.36
CA THR A 191 -32.40 75.68 36.81
C THR A 191 -33.63 76.34 37.44
N SER A 192 -34.44 75.59 38.21
CA SER A 192 -35.29 76.14 39.27
C SER A 192 -35.39 75.22 40.51
N LYS A 193 -34.85 75.76 41.61
CA LYS A 193 -35.10 75.60 43.07
C LYS A 193 -35.58 74.27 43.69
N ILE A 194 -34.79 73.92 44.71
CA ILE A 194 -34.88 73.02 45.87
C ILE A 194 -36.27 72.94 46.54
N ASP A 195 -36.78 71.73 46.86
CA ASP A 195 -37.05 71.25 48.24
C ASP A 195 -37.74 69.86 48.34
N SER A 196 -37.09 68.99 49.12
CA SER A 196 -37.63 67.97 50.05
C SER A 196 -38.46 66.77 49.54
N ILE A 197 -38.06 65.54 49.90
CA ILE A 197 -38.53 64.75 51.07
C ILE A 197 -37.87 63.35 51.02
N ALA A 198 -37.65 62.81 52.21
CA ALA A 198 -36.91 61.62 52.54
C ALA A 198 -37.65 60.28 52.29
N ALA A 199 -36.85 59.21 52.34
CA ALA A 199 -37.06 58.00 53.16
C ALA A 199 -37.52 56.70 52.48
N MET A 200 -36.60 55.72 52.59
CA MET A 200 -36.83 54.32 53.02
C MET A 200 -37.51 53.36 52.02
N LYS A 201 -37.17 52.07 51.89
CA LYS A 201 -36.33 51.12 52.66
C LYS A 201 -36.17 49.82 51.82
N LYS A 202 -35.00 49.18 51.95
CA LYS A 202 -34.70 47.73 52.14
C LYS A 202 -35.25 46.70 51.14
N ASP A 203 -34.36 46.01 50.41
CA ASP A 203 -33.64 44.75 50.75
C ASP A 203 -34.50 43.52 50.46
N SER A 204 -34.06 42.67 49.52
CA SER A 204 -33.83 41.22 49.67
C SER A 204 -33.98 40.45 48.34
N ASP A 205 -32.86 39.88 47.91
CA ASP A 205 -32.67 38.52 47.38
C ASP A 205 -33.21 38.08 45.98
N ASP A 206 -32.54 37.03 45.49
CA ASP A 206 -32.69 36.23 44.26
C ASP A 206 -32.12 36.81 42.95
N GLU A 207 -30.94 36.37 42.50
CA GLU A 207 -30.59 35.05 41.92
C GLU A 207 -31.01 34.90 40.45
N LEU A 208 -29.99 34.74 39.59
CA LEU A 208 -29.94 34.14 38.25
C LEU A 208 -31.12 34.35 37.28
N ILE A 209 -30.87 35.05 36.17
CA ILE A 209 -31.08 34.54 34.80
C ILE A 209 -30.13 35.28 33.83
N VAL A 210 -29.13 34.55 33.34
CA VAL A 210 -28.34 34.89 32.16
C VAL A 210 -29.18 34.56 30.92
N SER A 211 -29.60 35.56 30.17
CA SER A 211 -30.21 35.40 28.85
C SER A 211 -29.11 35.36 27.77
N LYS A 212 -28.51 34.17 27.62
CA LYS A 212 -27.57 33.85 26.55
C LYS A 212 -28.33 33.46 25.28
N VAL A 213 -28.48 34.41 24.35
CA VAL A 213 -28.86 34.13 22.96
C VAL A 213 -27.70 33.41 22.28
N GLY A 214 -27.97 32.21 21.77
CA GLY A 214 -26.98 31.26 21.29
C GLY A 214 -26.65 31.37 19.81
N PHE A 215 -25.43 30.93 19.48
CA PHE A 215 -25.07 30.30 18.22
C PHE A 215 -24.01 29.23 18.50
N GLY A 216 -24.47 28.01 18.80
CA GLY A 216 -23.61 26.83 18.96
C GLY A 216 -23.81 25.88 17.79
N MET A 217 -22.89 25.89 16.82
CA MET A 217 -22.79 24.87 15.78
C MET A 217 -22.17 23.60 16.38
N LYS A 218 -23.00 22.59 16.71
CA LYS A 218 -22.54 21.23 17.00
C LYS A 218 -22.17 20.53 15.69
N MET A 219 -20.88 20.28 15.51
CA MET A 219 -20.34 19.39 14.48
C MET A 219 -20.80 17.95 14.76
N GLY A 220 -21.59 17.39 13.84
CA GLY A 220 -22.02 16.00 13.88
C GLY A 220 -20.88 15.05 13.53
N THR A 221 -20.32 14.37 14.54
CA THR A 221 -19.47 13.20 14.34
C THR A 221 -20.34 11.98 14.09
N LYS A 222 -20.42 11.52 12.84
CA LYS A 222 -21.06 10.26 12.47
C LYS A 222 -20.21 9.10 13.00
N LYS A 223 -20.78 8.27 13.88
CA LYS A 223 -20.22 6.96 14.26
C LYS A 223 -20.41 5.96 13.11
N PRO A 224 -19.44 5.07 12.83
CA PRO A 224 -19.63 4.02 11.83
C PRO A 224 -20.53 2.90 12.37
N ALA A 225 -21.45 2.45 11.53
CA ALA A 225 -22.35 1.33 11.79
C ALA A 225 -21.57 0.00 11.79
N LYS A 226 -21.79 -0.80 12.84
CA LYS A 226 -21.39 -2.20 12.93
C LYS A 226 -22.16 -2.99 11.85
N LYS A 227 -21.46 -3.49 10.83
CA LYS A 227 -22.01 -4.51 9.93
C LYS A 227 -22.03 -5.85 10.68
N ARG A 228 -23.22 -6.39 10.91
CA ARG A 228 -23.41 -7.79 11.33
C ARG A 228 -23.02 -8.69 10.17
N LEU A 229 -22.28 -9.76 10.47
CA LEU A 229 -22.17 -10.91 9.59
C LEU A 229 -23.57 -11.43 9.29
N VAL A 230 -23.93 -11.45 8.01
CA VAL A 230 -24.97 -12.30 7.46
C VAL A 230 -24.23 -13.40 6.72
N GLY A 231 -24.40 -14.64 7.18
CA GLY A 231 -23.92 -15.81 6.48
C GLY A 231 -24.65 -15.96 5.16
N CYS A 232 -23.92 -15.81 4.06
CA CYS A 232 -24.33 -16.31 2.76
C CYS A 232 -23.57 -17.62 2.52
N ASN A 233 -24.26 -18.75 2.67
CA ASN A 233 -23.83 -20.01 2.07
C ASN A 233 -23.95 -19.85 0.54
N ALA A 234 -22.86 -19.48 -0.11
CA ALA A 234 -22.71 -19.61 -1.54
C ALA A 234 -21.93 -20.89 -1.82
N THR A 235 -22.64 -21.96 -2.13
CA THR A 235 -22.08 -23.12 -2.83
C THR A 235 -21.64 -22.64 -4.22
N LEU A 236 -20.36 -22.29 -4.37
CA LEU A 236 -19.78 -22.06 -5.69
C LEU A 236 -19.54 -23.42 -6.34
N ALA A 237 -20.37 -23.71 -7.34
CA ALA A 237 -20.19 -24.79 -8.27
C ALA A 237 -18.82 -24.66 -8.96
N PHE A 238 -17.99 -25.69 -8.80
CA PHE A 238 -16.89 -25.97 -9.71
C PHE A 238 -17.49 -26.36 -11.07
N SER A 239 -17.42 -25.48 -12.06
CA SER A 239 -17.51 -25.89 -13.45
C SER A 239 -16.12 -26.29 -13.94
N ASN A 240 -15.94 -27.59 -14.17
CA ASN A 240 -14.78 -28.18 -14.82
C ASN A 240 -14.77 -27.76 -16.31
N PRO A 241 -13.70 -27.15 -16.84
CA PRO A 241 -13.63 -26.82 -18.27
C PRO A 241 -13.01 -27.94 -19.12
N PHE A 242 -12.80 -29.14 -18.57
CA PHE A 242 -12.32 -30.29 -19.33
C PHE A 242 -12.94 -31.59 -18.80
N ALA A 243 -14.05 -31.99 -19.41
CA ALA A 243 -14.51 -33.37 -19.46
C ALA A 243 -14.95 -33.63 -20.91
N GLN A 244 -14.47 -34.75 -21.46
CA GLN A 244 -14.74 -35.24 -22.82
C GLN A 244 -16.23 -35.37 -23.12
#